data_AF-A0A6L3MJI3-F1
#
_entry.id   AF-A0A6L3MJI3-F1
#
_cell.length_a   1.000
_cell.length_b   1.000
_cell.length_c   1.000
_cell.angle_alpha   90.00
_cell.angle_beta   90.00
_cell.angle_gamma   90.00
#
_symmetry.space_group_name_H-M   'P 1'
#
loop_
_entity.id
_entity.type
_entity.pdbx_description
1 polymer ?
#
loop_
_entity_poly.entity_id
_entity_poly.type
_entity_poly.pdbx_seq_one_letter_code
_entity_poly.pdbx_strand_id
1 'polypeptide(L)'
;EQVDRLENNMSEAWGVLSHLNAVMNNAETRELYQSLLPGLSEYYTQLGQHTALYQTYQHAHDNGLFDTFPAAQQSAIKLALRDFKLSGVALEGEAKKRYAEISARLSQLSSDFSNHVLDATQAYFKPLTEAQLKGLPQGSIELLKQ
;
A
#
# COMPACT_ATOMS: atom_id res chain seq x y z
N GLU A 1 -5.77 17.99 12.06
CA GLU A 1 -6.90 18.39 11.20
C GLU A 1 -6.54 18.67 9.73
N GLN A 2 -5.70 19.66 9.40
CA GLN A 2 -5.39 19.94 7.98
C GLN A 2 -4.64 18.78 7.32
N VAL A 3 -3.61 18.25 7.98
CA VAL A 3 -2.86 17.06 7.53
C VAL A 3 -3.81 15.88 7.38
N ASP A 4 -4.62 15.57 8.39
CA ASP A 4 -5.58 14.46 8.34
C ASP A 4 -6.54 14.56 7.16
N ARG A 5 -7.01 15.76 6.82
CA ARG A 5 -7.91 15.96 5.67
C ARG A 5 -7.21 15.69 4.35
N LEU A 6 -5.97 16.15 4.19
CA LEU A 6 -5.18 15.88 2.99
C LEU A 6 -4.89 14.38 2.84
N GLU A 7 -4.49 13.74 3.93
CA GLU A 7 -4.23 12.30 3.99
C GLU A 7 -5.49 11.49 3.65
N ASN A 8 -6.64 11.84 4.22
CA ASN A 8 -7.90 11.16 3.94
C ASN A 8 -8.29 11.29 2.47
N ASN A 9 -8.20 12.49 1.90
CA ASN A 9 -8.53 12.72 0.48
C ASN A 9 -7.61 11.91 -0.45
N MET A 10 -6.31 11.87 -0.15
CA MET A 10 -5.34 11.08 -0.90
C MET A 10 -5.64 9.58 -0.78
N SER A 11 -5.87 9.11 0.45
CA SER A 11 -6.19 7.70 0.73
C SER A 11 -7.48 7.26 0.07
N GLU A 12 -8.49 8.12 0.00
CA GLU A 12 -9.76 7.82 -0.65
C GLU A 12 -9.58 7.68 -2.16
N ALA A 13 -8.93 8.66 -2.80
CA ALA A 13 -8.67 8.63 -4.24
C ALA A 13 -7.81 7.42 -4.66
N TRP A 14 -6.72 7.18 -3.92
CA TRP A 14 -5.87 6.01 -4.17
C TRP A 14 -6.58 4.70 -3.87
N GLY A 15 -7.39 4.66 -2.80
CA GLY A 15 -8.14 3.47 -2.40
C GLY A 15 -9.06 2.97 -3.50
N VAL A 16 -9.76 3.88 -4.20
CA VAL A 16 -10.61 3.52 -5.34
C VAL A 16 -9.80 2.87 -6.46
N LEU A 17 -8.70 3.51 -6.89
CA LEU A 17 -7.87 2.98 -7.96
C LEU A 17 -7.21 1.65 -7.59
N SER A 18 -6.67 1.55 -6.36
CA SER A 18 -6.04 0.33 -5.86
C SER A 18 -7.05 -0.81 -5.73
N HIS A 19 -8.29 -0.52 -5.34
CA HIS A 19 -9.34 -1.52 -5.27
C HIS A 19 -9.72 -2.02 -6.66
N LEU A 20 -9.97 -1.12 -7.61
CA LEU A 20 -10.28 -1.48 -8.99
C LEU A 20 -9.15 -2.31 -9.63
N ASN A 21 -7.89 -1.92 -9.41
CA ASN A 21 -6.74 -2.69 -9.87
C ASN A 21 -6.69 -4.12 -9.26
N ALA A 22 -7.23 -4.32 -8.05
CA ALA A 22 -7.24 -5.62 -7.38
C ALA A 22 -8.42 -6.52 -7.78
N VAL A 23 -9.62 -5.97 -7.96
CA VAL A 23 -10.85 -6.77 -8.19
C VAL A 23 -11.35 -6.74 -9.64
N MET A 24 -10.91 -5.78 -10.44
CA MET A 24 -11.32 -5.58 -11.83
C MET A 24 -10.11 -5.22 -12.70
N ASN A 25 -8.98 -5.90 -12.50
CA ASN A 25 -7.74 -5.66 -13.21
C ASN A 25 -7.91 -5.80 -14.73
N ASN A 26 -7.51 -4.77 -15.47
CA ASN A 26 -7.38 -4.78 -16.92
C ASN A 26 -6.14 -3.96 -17.33
N ALA A 27 -5.84 -3.88 -18.63
CA ALA A 27 -4.66 -3.19 -19.13
C ALA A 27 -4.65 -1.70 -18.72
N GLU A 28 -5.79 -1.02 -18.84
CA GLU A 28 -5.92 0.40 -18.56
C GLU A 28 -5.73 0.74 -17.08
N THR A 29 -6.39 -0.01 -16.19
CA THR A 29 -6.26 0.18 -14.74
C THR A 29 -4.87 -0.18 -14.25
N ARG A 30 -4.26 -1.24 -14.81
CA ARG A 30 -2.90 -1.66 -14.49
C ARG A 30 -1.86 -0.61 -14.91
N GLU A 31 -1.97 -0.08 -16.13
CA GLU A 31 -1.08 0.97 -16.63
C GLU A 31 -1.19 2.24 -15.79
N LEU A 32 -2.43 2.68 -15.52
CA LEU A 32 -2.66 3.86 -14.67
C LEU A 32 -2.09 3.68 -13.27
N TYR A 33 -2.36 2.54 -12.62
CA TYR A 33 -1.84 2.22 -11.29
C TYR A 33 -0.30 2.25 -11.27
N GLN A 34 0.34 1.58 -12.24
CA GLN A 34 1.80 1.51 -12.35
C GLN A 34 2.42 2.90 -12.64
N SER A 35 1.76 3.75 -13.41
CA SER A 35 2.26 5.11 -13.69
C SER A 35 2.24 6.04 -12.47
N LEU A 36 1.28 5.84 -11.54
CA LEU A 36 1.09 6.69 -10.37
C LEU A 36 1.85 6.18 -9.13
N LEU A 37 2.11 4.87 -9.07
CA LEU A 37 2.75 4.23 -7.92
C LEU A 37 4.10 4.86 -7.51
N PRO A 38 5.01 5.23 -8.44
CA PRO A 38 6.27 5.88 -8.07
C PRO A 38 6.07 7.22 -7.35
N GLY A 39 5.19 8.08 -7.88
CA GLY A 39 4.91 9.39 -7.30
C GLY A 39 4.24 9.29 -5.93
N LEU A 40 3.36 8.31 -5.76
CA LEU A 40 2.72 8.06 -4.47
C LEU A 40 3.71 7.51 -3.43
N SER A 41 4.58 6.58 -3.83
CA SER A 41 5.62 6.03 -2.95
C SER A 41 6.61 7.12 -2.52
N GLU A 42 7.01 7.99 -3.43
CA GLU A 42 7.84 9.15 -3.13
C GLU A 42 7.15 10.10 -2.15
N TYR A 43 5.88 10.46 -2.41
CA TYR A 43 5.10 11.33 -1.54
C TYR A 43 5.04 10.82 -0.09
N TYR A 44 4.64 9.55 0.11
CA TYR A 44 4.55 8.98 1.45
C TYR A 44 5.92 8.83 2.13
N THR A 45 6.97 8.55 1.36
CA THR A 45 8.35 8.53 1.88
C THR A 45 8.76 9.92 2.39
N GLN A 46 8.51 10.97 1.60
CA GLN A 46 8.83 12.34 1.99
C GLN A 46 8.02 12.79 3.20
N LEU A 47 6.73 12.47 3.23
CA LEU A 47 5.86 12.78 4.37
C LEU A 47 6.35 12.10 5.65
N GLY A 48 6.63 10.79 5.60
CA GLY A 48 7.16 10.02 6.73
C GLY A 48 8.55 10.48 7.18
N GLN A 49 9.29 11.18 6.32
CA GLN A 49 10.60 11.75 6.63
C GLN A 49 10.58 13.27 6.88
N HIS A 50 9.40 13.86 7.04
CA HIS A 50 9.22 15.30 7.22
C HIS A 50 9.52 15.73 8.66
N THR A 51 10.75 16.18 8.91
CA THR A 51 11.27 16.48 10.25
C THR A 51 10.45 17.51 11.02
N ALA A 52 9.99 18.60 10.38
CA ALA A 52 9.20 19.62 11.06
C ALA A 52 7.82 19.12 11.50
N LEU A 53 7.25 18.17 10.74
CA LEU A 53 5.95 17.58 11.10
C LEU A 53 6.15 16.63 12.29
N TYR A 54 7.17 15.77 12.24
CA TYR A 54 7.57 14.94 13.38
C TYR A 54 7.81 15.75 14.65
N GLN A 55 8.56 16.86 14.57
CA GLN A 55 8.82 17.75 15.69
C GLN A 55 7.53 18.36 16.26
N THR A 56 6.54 18.64 15.42
CA THR A 56 5.23 19.15 15.86
C THR A 56 4.50 18.10 16.71
N TYR A 57 4.47 16.84 16.27
CA TYR A 57 3.92 15.73 17.07
C TYR A 57 4.73 15.49 18.35
N GLN A 58 6.05 15.59 18.28
CA GLN A 58 6.93 15.39 19.43
C GLN A 58 6.69 16.46 20.49
N HIS A 59 6.54 17.71 20.07
CA HIS A 59 6.21 18.81 20.97
C HIS A 59 4.84 18.61 21.63
N ALA A 60 3.84 18.15 20.88
CA ALA A 60 2.51 17.84 21.43
C ALA A 60 2.55 16.69 22.44
N HIS A 61 3.41 15.69 22.21
CA HIS A 61 3.63 14.57 23.13
C HIS A 61 4.37 14.98 24.41
N ASP A 62 5.41 15.81 24.28
CA ASP A 62 6.27 16.19 25.41
C ASP A 62 5.70 17.35 26.25
N ASN A 63 4.62 17.97 25.77
CA ASN A 63 3.90 18.99 26.51
C ASN A 63 3.16 18.36 27.71
N GLY A 64 3.19 19.02 28.88
CA GLY A 64 2.48 18.56 30.08
C GLY A 64 0.96 18.44 29.93
N LEU A 65 0.37 19.00 28.88
CA LEU A 65 -1.04 18.83 28.54
C LEU A 65 -1.36 17.49 27.85
N PHE A 66 -0.36 16.73 27.39
CA PHE A 66 -0.60 15.47 26.67
C PHE A 66 -1.48 14.49 27.45
N ASP A 67 -1.22 14.35 28.76
CA ASP A 67 -1.98 13.46 29.64
C ASP A 67 -3.44 13.91 29.85
N THR A 68 -3.76 15.16 29.51
CA THR A 68 -5.12 15.71 29.59
C THR A 68 -5.94 15.44 28.33
N PHE A 69 -5.31 15.01 27.23
CA PHE A 69 -6.01 14.74 25.98
C PHE A 69 -6.87 13.47 26.07
N PRO A 70 -7.96 13.38 25.28
CA PRO A 70 -8.71 12.14 25.13
C PRO A 70 -7.82 10.97 24.69
N ALA A 71 -8.10 9.76 25.18
CA ALA A 71 -7.30 8.57 24.89
C ALA A 71 -7.08 8.30 23.39
N ALA A 72 -8.06 8.64 22.55
CA ALA A 72 -7.94 8.53 21.09
C ALA A 72 -6.87 9.47 20.51
N GLN A 73 -6.80 10.72 20.99
CA GLN A 73 -5.80 11.69 20.53
C GLN A 73 -4.40 11.33 21.04
N GLN A 74 -4.29 10.88 22.29
CA GLN A 74 -3.01 10.36 22.81
C GLN A 74 -2.49 9.19 21.96
N SER A 75 -3.36 8.26 21.59
CA SER A 75 -3.01 7.13 20.73
C SER A 75 -2.61 7.58 19.33
N ALA A 76 -3.36 8.49 18.72
CA ALA A 76 -3.03 9.04 17.40
C ALA A 76 -1.64 9.68 17.37
N ILE A 77 -1.29 10.49 18.38
CA ILE A 77 0.03 11.12 18.49
C ILE A 77 1.13 10.06 18.67
N LYS A 78 0.93 9.07 19.56
CA LYS A 78 1.91 8.00 19.79
C LYS A 78 2.16 7.16 18.53
N LEU A 79 1.10 6.82 17.79
CA LEU A 79 1.18 6.08 16.54
C LEU A 79 1.89 6.90 15.46
N ALA A 80 1.53 8.18 15.29
CA ALA A 80 2.21 9.06 14.35
C ALA A 80 3.73 9.14 14.63
N LEU A 81 4.13 9.34 15.90
CA LEU A 81 5.54 9.38 16.29
C LEU A 81 6.28 8.07 16.00
N ARG A 82 5.63 6.91 16.24
CA ARG A 82 6.18 5.61 15.86
C ARG A 82 6.37 5.52 14.35
N ASP A 83 5.38 5.94 13.57
CA ASP A 83 5.38 5.79 12.12
C ASP A 83 6.41 6.71 11.45
N PHE A 84 6.63 7.92 11.98
CA PHE A 84 7.76 8.77 11.57
C PHE A 84 9.12 8.09 11.82
N LYS A 85 9.30 7.46 12.99
CA LYS A 85 10.54 6.75 13.31
C LYS A 85 10.76 5.56 12.38
N LEU A 86 9.72 4.78 12.10
CA LEU A 86 9.76 3.66 11.16
C LEU A 86 10.02 4.12 9.72
N SER A 87 9.56 5.32 9.38
CA SER A 87 9.82 5.97 8.09
C SER A 87 11.23 6.56 7.96
N GLY A 88 12.06 6.43 9.00
CA GLY A 88 13.44 6.91 8.99
C GLY A 88 13.58 8.42 9.10
N VAL A 89 12.65 9.12 9.80
CA VAL A 89 12.73 10.59 9.99
C VAL A 89 14.04 11.06 10.64
N ALA A 90 14.68 10.20 11.44
CA ALA A 90 15.95 10.46 12.12
C ALA A 90 17.19 10.13 11.28
N LEU A 91 17.00 9.59 10.06
CA LEU A 91 18.10 9.33 9.15
C LEU A 91 18.55 10.62 8.46
N GLU A 92 19.85 10.73 8.23
CA GLU A 92 20.48 11.86 7.56
C GLU A 92 21.38 11.41 6.40
N GLY A 93 21.68 12.33 5.49
CA GLY A 93 22.60 12.11 4.37
C GLY A 93 22.28 10.86 3.54
N GLU A 94 23.30 10.05 3.29
CA GLU A 94 23.20 8.83 2.48
C GLU A 94 22.23 7.79 3.05
N ALA A 95 22.09 7.70 4.39
CA ALA A 95 21.17 6.74 5.00
C ALA A 95 19.70 7.09 4.68
N LYS A 96 19.36 8.39 4.70
CA LYS A 96 18.02 8.88 4.34
C LYS A 96 17.70 8.60 2.88
N LYS A 97 18.65 8.90 1.99
CA LYS A 97 18.54 8.61 0.55
C LYS A 97 18.37 7.11 0.30
N ARG A 98 19.17 6.28 0.97
CA ARG A 98 19.10 4.82 0.83
C ARG A 98 17.75 4.26 1.28
N TYR A 99 17.16 4.79 2.35
CA TYR A 99 15.82 4.39 2.78
C TYR A 99 14.77 4.69 1.70
N ALA A 100 14.84 5.88 1.09
CA ALA A 100 13.90 6.27 0.03
C ALA A 100 14.01 5.35 -1.20
N GLU A 101 15.24 5.04 -1.63
CA GLU A 101 15.49 4.08 -2.72
C GLU A 101 14.93 2.68 -2.41
N ILE A 102 15.10 2.20 -1.18
CA ILE A 102 14.57 0.90 -0.74
C ILE A 102 13.05 0.92 -0.75
N SER A 103 12.43 1.97 -0.21
CA SER A 103 10.96 2.12 -0.14
C SER A 103 10.35 2.12 -1.54
N ALA A 104 10.89 2.94 -2.45
CA ALA A 104 10.43 3.00 -3.83
C ALA A 104 10.57 1.63 -4.54
N ARG A 105 11.73 0.97 -4.38
CA ARG A 105 11.97 -0.34 -4.98
C ARG A 105 11.04 -1.41 -4.41
N LEU A 106 10.75 -1.38 -3.11
CA LEU A 106 9.83 -2.30 -2.47
C LEU A 106 8.39 -2.13 -2.99
N SER A 107 7.93 -0.89 -3.16
CA SER A 107 6.62 -0.61 -3.75
C SER A 107 6.52 -1.19 -5.16
N GLN A 108 7.53 -0.95 -6.00
CA GLN A 108 7.55 -1.49 -7.37
C GLN A 108 7.54 -3.03 -7.38
N LEU A 109 8.44 -3.66 -6.61
CA LEU A 109 8.53 -5.12 -6.56
C LEU A 109 7.25 -5.78 -6.05
N SER A 110 6.54 -5.14 -5.11
CA SER A 110 5.27 -5.65 -4.60
C SER A 110 4.20 -5.65 -5.69
N SER A 111 4.11 -4.54 -6.45
CA SER A 111 3.18 -4.43 -7.57
C SER A 111 3.50 -5.42 -8.69
N ASP A 112 4.78 -5.56 -9.05
CA ASP A 112 5.24 -6.50 -10.08
C ASP A 112 4.95 -7.95 -9.68
N PHE A 113 5.19 -8.30 -8.40
CA PHE A 113 4.86 -9.61 -7.88
C PHE A 113 3.37 -9.92 -8.01
N SER A 114 2.49 -9.00 -7.60
CA SER A 114 1.04 -9.17 -7.74
C SER A 114 0.62 -9.36 -9.20
N ASN A 115 1.18 -8.58 -10.13
CA ASN A 115 0.92 -8.71 -11.56
C ASN A 115 1.38 -10.07 -12.09
N HIS A 116 2.60 -10.51 -11.74
CA HIS A 116 3.10 -11.82 -12.18
C HIS A 116 2.26 -12.99 -11.66
N VAL A 117 1.77 -12.93 -10.41
CA VAL A 117 0.87 -13.95 -9.86
C VAL A 117 -0.44 -13.99 -10.62
N LEU A 118 -1.03 -12.82 -10.91
CA LEU A 118 -2.26 -12.72 -11.68
C LEU A 118 -2.09 -13.28 -13.10
N ASP A 119 -1.03 -12.86 -13.79
CA ASP A 119 -0.75 -13.27 -15.16
C ASP A 119 -0.45 -14.76 -15.25
N ALA A 120 0.33 -15.31 -14.30
CA ALA A 120 0.60 -16.75 -14.25
C ALA A 120 -0.67 -17.58 -13.99
N THR A 121 -1.57 -17.07 -13.15
CA THR A 121 -2.85 -17.74 -12.84
C THR A 121 -3.78 -17.71 -14.06
N GLN A 122 -3.84 -16.59 -14.79
CA GLN A 122 -4.66 -16.45 -15.99
C GLN A 122 -4.11 -17.23 -17.19
N ALA A 123 -2.78 -17.31 -17.32
CA ALA A 123 -2.14 -18.01 -18.44
C ALA A 123 -2.18 -19.54 -18.31
N TYR A 124 -2.38 -20.08 -17.11
CA TYR A 124 -2.40 -21.51 -16.91
C TYR A 124 -3.67 -22.13 -17.50
N PHE A 125 -3.47 -23.04 -18.45
CA PHE A 125 -4.52 -23.89 -18.98
C PHE A 125 -4.04 -25.34 -19.05
N LYS A 126 -4.90 -26.28 -18.67
CA LYS A 126 -4.64 -27.72 -18.77
C LYS A 126 -5.74 -28.38 -19.60
N PRO A 127 -5.43 -28.82 -20.85
CA PRO A 127 -6.36 -29.64 -21.60
C PRO A 127 -6.60 -30.96 -20.86
N LEU A 128 -7.86 -31.35 -20.70
CA LEU A 128 -8.26 -32.60 -20.07
C LEU A 128 -9.07 -33.45 -21.05
N THR A 129 -8.86 -34.76 -20.99
CA THR A 129 -9.69 -35.75 -21.70
C THR A 129 -10.90 -36.14 -20.84
N GLU A 130 -11.97 -36.62 -21.45
CA GLU A 130 -13.16 -37.10 -20.71
C GLU A 130 -12.83 -38.17 -19.67
N ALA A 131 -11.86 -39.03 -19.96
CA ALA A 131 -11.41 -40.06 -19.03
C ALA A 131 -10.80 -39.46 -17.73
N GLN A 132 -10.15 -38.30 -17.82
CA GLN A 132 -9.56 -37.60 -16.68
C GLN A 132 -10.59 -36.83 -15.85
N LEU A 133 -11.83 -36.67 -16.36
CA LEU A 133 -12.94 -36.02 -15.65
C LEU A 133 -13.78 -36.99 -14.82
N LYS A 134 -13.49 -38.30 -14.89
CA LYS A 134 -14.24 -39.32 -14.14
C LYS A 134 -14.17 -39.08 -12.64
N GLY A 135 -15.35 -39.07 -11.99
CA GLY A 135 -15.49 -38.86 -10.55
C GLY A 135 -15.80 -37.43 -10.14
N LEU A 136 -15.76 -36.46 -11.06
CA LEU A 136 -16.20 -35.09 -10.79
C LEU A 136 -17.73 -34.95 -10.94
N PRO A 137 -18.39 -34.12 -10.10
CA PRO A 137 -19.79 -33.77 -10.29
C PRO A 137 -20.02 -33.02 -11.61
N GLN A 138 -21.22 -33.14 -12.19
CA GLN A 138 -21.55 -32.48 -13.47
C GLN A 138 -21.31 -30.96 -13.42
N GLY A 139 -21.65 -30.29 -12.31
CA GLY A 139 -21.43 -28.85 -12.16
C GLY A 139 -19.95 -28.45 -12.25
N SER A 140 -19.04 -29.27 -11.71
CA SER A 140 -17.59 -29.05 -11.82
C SER A 140 -17.09 -29.28 -13.25
N ILE A 141 -17.65 -30.28 -13.95
CA ILE A 141 -17.32 -30.55 -15.35
C ILE A 141 -17.74 -29.37 -16.24
N GLU A 142 -18.94 -28.81 -16.04
CA GLU A 142 -19.39 -27.64 -16.79
C GLU A 142 -18.55 -26.39 -16.52
N LEU A 143 -18.11 -26.18 -15.27
CA LEU A 143 -17.22 -25.07 -14.92
C LEU A 143 -15.84 -25.18 -15.60
N LEU A 144 -15.29 -26.40 -15.73
CA LEU A 144 -13.98 -26.64 -16.36
C LEU A 144 -13.98 -26.53 -17.89
N LYS A 145 -15.16 -26.46 -18.53
CA LYS A 145 -15.29 -26.27 -19.98
C LYS A 145 -15.29 -24.80 -20.41
N GLN A 146 -15.54 -23.88 -19.47
CA GLN A 146 -15.45 -22.42 -19.69
C GLN A 146 -14.00 -21.98 -19.76
#